data_AF-A0A1X7AEQ0-F1
#
_entry.id   AF-A0A1X7AEQ0-F1
#
_cell.length_a   1.000
_cell.length_b   1.000
_cell.length_c   1.000
_cell.angle_alpha   90.00
_cell.angle_beta   90.00
_cell.angle_gamma   90.00
#
_symmetry.space_group_name_H-M   'P 1'
#
loop_
_entity.id
_entity.type
_entity.pdbx_description
1 polymer ?
#
loop_
_entity_poly.entity_id
_entity_poly.type
_entity_poly.pdbx_seq_one_letter_code
_entity_poly.pdbx_strand_id
1 'polypeptide(L)'
;MTSRKMRNFLFRLHAWIGLNLSVLLLLMLATGTTLVFITEIEAFLHKDMRATSAITQRSATPGAIYDNVRAAYPDVSTGWIERDKASWIGDATVVFTRWGEEVFVWTDPVTAEVLGSTPRLSGLNPIIRGIHDSLLTGHRLGVLLVSSASVFLLISIITGLISYRRFWRGYFRPPPRHMGTRGWWGGLHRLTVLWALPFLIVITLTGLFYFITAIGVPSGTYPKAAEASERAGRLPAGFSGANLDRAAAAATAAMPELEITLIVLPNRTTDGIKFQGRTDALLAEAKANSVTVDPTTFQVLGAFSAGDLSLWSRVTAMIHPLHFGQWGGFASRVLWLIFGVLSTGAALFGALVYASRVLPPAPSGAAPSSGVARRIWTGMSPTKWLMVLLIIGTAALGAYRFGPINEKWVRQWVPAQPHEAQLWTRGKLRSGEEIQMRFQLKADGSAHQATVQLGDSTAETVRFEKDGEVLVTTAKLRADHTDNQVILTLPDLGTKETRLIWRLGRPVL
;
A
#
# COMPACT_ATOMS: atom_id res chain seq x y z
N MET A 1 -24.60 -11.77 -38.98
CA MET A 1 -24.90 -10.33 -38.79
C MET A 1 -25.75 -10.15 -37.54
N THR A 2 -25.38 -9.28 -36.59
CA THR A 2 -26.20 -9.02 -35.39
C THR A 2 -27.50 -8.30 -35.76
N SER A 3 -28.64 -8.83 -35.32
CA SER A 3 -29.97 -8.24 -35.62
C SER A 3 -30.12 -6.84 -35.02
N ARG A 4 -30.97 -5.99 -35.61
CA ARG A 4 -31.26 -4.64 -35.09
C ARG A 4 -31.79 -4.68 -33.65
N LYS A 5 -32.61 -5.69 -33.31
CA LYS A 5 -33.11 -5.91 -31.94
C LYS A 5 -31.96 -6.19 -30.97
N MET A 6 -31.04 -7.09 -31.33
CA MET A 6 -29.86 -7.41 -30.51
C MET A 6 -28.99 -6.18 -30.28
N ARG A 7 -28.71 -5.39 -31.34
CA ARG A 7 -27.88 -4.19 -31.22
C ARG A 7 -28.51 -3.12 -30.29
N ASN A 8 -29.82 -2.93 -30.37
CA ASN A 8 -30.53 -2.02 -29.50
C ASN A 8 -30.53 -2.51 -28.04
N PHE A 9 -30.61 -3.83 -27.82
CA PHE A 9 -30.44 -4.41 -26.50
C PHE A 9 -29.03 -4.17 -25.95
N LEU A 10 -27.97 -4.52 -26.69
CA LEU A 10 -26.59 -4.32 -26.27
C LEU A 10 -26.28 -2.84 -25.99
N PHE A 11 -26.81 -1.92 -26.81
CA PHE A 11 -26.67 -0.50 -26.57
C PHE A 11 -27.35 -0.05 -25.25
N ARG A 12 -28.55 -0.56 -24.96
CA ARG A 12 -29.25 -0.30 -23.70
C ARG A 12 -28.50 -0.86 -22.51
N LEU A 13 -27.95 -2.08 -22.65
CA LEU A 13 -27.13 -2.71 -21.62
C LEU A 13 -25.86 -1.90 -21.34
N HIS A 14 -25.11 -1.50 -22.39
CA HIS A 14 -23.95 -0.63 -22.27
C HIS A 14 -24.28 0.69 -21.56
N ALA A 15 -25.35 1.36 -21.98
CA ALA A 15 -25.79 2.61 -21.35
C ALA A 15 -26.24 2.42 -19.90
N TRP A 16 -26.90 1.31 -19.59
CA TRP A 16 -27.35 0.98 -18.24
C TRP A 16 -26.15 0.71 -17.32
N ILE A 17 -25.22 -0.16 -17.72
CA ILE A 17 -24.03 -0.46 -16.91
C ILE A 17 -23.21 0.83 -16.73
N GLY A 18 -22.95 1.54 -17.82
CA GLY A 18 -22.14 2.76 -17.81
C GLY A 18 -22.71 3.85 -16.90
N LEU A 19 -24.04 4.02 -16.83
CA LEU A 19 -24.67 4.98 -15.93
C LEU A 19 -24.69 4.51 -14.48
N ASN A 20 -25.13 3.29 -14.22
CA ASN A 20 -25.33 2.80 -12.85
C ASN A 20 -24.00 2.57 -12.11
N LEU A 21 -22.93 2.27 -12.85
CA LEU A 21 -21.57 2.10 -12.31
C LEU A 21 -20.65 3.29 -12.59
N SER A 22 -21.15 4.41 -13.12
CA SER A 22 -20.29 5.54 -13.50
C SER A 22 -19.47 6.07 -12.33
N VAL A 23 -20.07 6.14 -11.13
CA VAL A 23 -19.42 6.61 -9.91
C VAL A 23 -18.29 5.66 -9.50
N LEU A 24 -18.58 4.36 -9.47
CA LEU A 24 -17.60 3.33 -9.12
C LEU A 24 -16.45 3.31 -10.15
N LEU A 25 -16.76 3.29 -11.45
CA LEU A 25 -15.75 3.27 -12.50
C LEU A 25 -14.90 4.55 -12.49
N LEU A 26 -15.51 5.73 -12.28
CA LEU A 26 -14.79 6.99 -12.14
C LEU A 26 -13.83 6.91 -10.94
N LEU A 27 -14.30 6.42 -9.79
CA LEU A 27 -13.48 6.29 -8.60
C LEU A 27 -12.30 5.34 -8.85
N MET A 28 -12.54 4.14 -9.39
CA MET A 28 -11.51 3.13 -9.63
C MET A 28 -10.48 3.60 -10.67
N LEU A 29 -10.94 4.20 -11.78
CA LEU A 29 -10.04 4.69 -12.83
C LEU A 29 -9.23 5.89 -12.34
N ALA A 30 -9.85 6.82 -11.59
CA ALA A 30 -9.14 7.97 -11.05
C ALA A 30 -8.09 7.56 -10.00
N THR A 31 -8.46 6.73 -9.02
CA THR A 31 -7.51 6.27 -7.99
C THR A 31 -6.42 5.42 -8.61
N GLY A 32 -6.75 4.53 -9.56
CA GLY A 32 -5.76 3.71 -10.27
C GLY A 32 -4.78 4.56 -11.08
N THR A 33 -5.28 5.61 -11.75
CA THR A 33 -4.45 6.57 -12.49
C THR A 33 -3.48 7.30 -11.55
N THR A 34 -3.95 7.74 -10.39
CA THR A 34 -3.09 8.39 -9.37
C THR A 34 -2.04 7.43 -8.83
N LEU A 35 -2.38 6.15 -8.64
CA LEU A 35 -1.47 5.12 -8.12
C LEU A 35 -0.27 4.84 -9.03
N VAL A 36 -0.36 5.17 -10.32
CA VAL A 36 0.77 5.00 -11.25
C VAL A 36 1.99 5.82 -10.83
N PHE A 37 1.79 6.97 -10.17
CA PHE A 37 2.83 7.91 -9.73
C PHE A 37 2.74 8.24 -8.24
N ILE A 38 2.13 7.37 -7.43
CA ILE A 38 1.90 7.69 -6.01
C ILE A 38 3.19 7.87 -5.23
N THR A 39 4.23 7.07 -5.51
CA THR A 39 5.53 7.20 -4.84
C THR A 39 6.16 8.56 -5.13
N GLU A 40 6.10 9.05 -6.38
CA GLU A 40 6.59 10.37 -6.74
C GLU A 40 5.76 11.50 -6.12
N ILE A 41 4.43 11.32 -6.04
CA ILE A 41 3.55 12.28 -5.38
C ILE A 41 3.89 12.35 -3.88
N GLU A 42 4.09 11.21 -3.22
CA GLU A 42 4.50 11.16 -1.82
C GLU A 42 5.88 11.75 -1.61
N ALA A 43 6.87 11.41 -2.45
CA ALA A 43 8.20 12.00 -2.37
C ALA A 43 8.17 13.51 -2.62
N PHE A 44 7.22 14.02 -3.42
CA PHE A 44 6.98 15.45 -3.56
C PHE A 44 6.36 16.07 -2.30
N LEU A 45 5.56 15.34 -1.52
CA LEU A 45 4.95 15.87 -0.29
C LEU A 45 5.84 15.70 0.95
N HIS A 46 6.66 14.65 0.99
CA HIS A 46 7.49 14.24 2.11
C HIS A 46 8.96 14.37 1.72
N LYS A 47 9.63 15.41 2.23
CA LYS A 47 11.05 15.68 1.92
C LYS A 47 11.97 14.54 2.36
N ASP A 48 11.60 13.81 3.40
CA ASP A 48 12.35 12.68 3.97
C ASP A 48 12.53 11.51 2.99
N MET A 49 11.68 11.45 1.95
CA MET A 49 11.78 10.44 0.89
C MET A 49 12.77 10.82 -0.21
N ARG A 50 13.26 12.06 -0.24
CA ARG A 50 14.05 12.57 -1.37
C ARG A 50 15.53 12.33 -1.13
N ALA A 51 16.19 11.69 -2.09
CA ALA A 51 17.64 11.59 -2.07
C ALA A 51 18.28 12.99 -2.07
N THR A 52 19.34 13.18 -1.28
CA THR A 52 20.07 14.46 -1.18
C THR A 52 21.27 14.46 -2.12
N SER A 53 21.79 13.29 -2.46
CA SER A 53 22.95 13.12 -3.33
C SER A 53 22.57 13.19 -4.81
N ALA A 54 23.43 13.84 -5.61
CA ALA A 54 23.31 13.81 -7.07
C ALA A 54 23.67 12.41 -7.58
N ILE A 55 22.70 11.70 -8.14
CA ILE A 55 22.90 10.31 -8.54
C ILE A 55 23.38 10.23 -9.98
N THR A 56 24.68 10.04 -10.14
CA THR A 56 25.26 9.46 -11.36
C THR A 56 25.27 7.92 -11.29
N GLN A 57 25.41 7.34 -10.09
CA GLN A 57 25.34 5.90 -9.85
C GLN A 57 24.86 5.60 -8.43
N ARG A 58 24.12 4.50 -8.27
CA ARG A 58 23.68 3.99 -6.97
C ARG A 58 24.82 3.21 -6.31
N SER A 59 25.58 3.87 -5.45
CA SER A 59 26.78 3.30 -4.82
C SER A 59 26.55 2.71 -3.43
N ALA A 60 25.42 3.00 -2.78
CA ALA A 60 25.12 2.43 -1.46
C ALA A 60 24.96 0.90 -1.56
N THR A 61 25.75 0.17 -0.78
CA THR A 61 25.63 -1.28 -0.66
C THR A 61 24.45 -1.64 0.26
N PRO A 62 23.81 -2.80 0.06
CA PRO A 62 22.80 -3.30 0.99
C PRO A 62 23.25 -3.32 2.44
N GLY A 63 24.52 -3.67 2.67
CA GLY A 63 25.15 -3.71 3.97
C GLY A 63 25.24 -2.34 4.64
N ALA A 64 25.68 -1.31 3.89
CA ALA A 64 25.75 0.06 4.40
C ALA A 64 24.35 0.58 4.81
N ILE A 65 23.32 0.31 3.98
CA ILE A 65 21.93 0.66 4.30
C ILE A 65 21.49 -0.05 5.59
N TYR A 66 21.74 -1.36 5.69
CA TYR A 66 21.37 -2.15 6.86
C TYR A 66 22.03 -1.64 8.15
N ASP A 67 23.34 -1.38 8.13
CA ASP A 67 24.08 -0.93 9.31
C ASP A 67 23.67 0.49 9.72
N ASN A 68 23.48 1.41 8.77
CA ASN A 68 23.04 2.78 9.07
C ASN A 68 21.63 2.81 9.66
N VAL A 69 20.70 2.02 9.13
CA VAL A 69 19.34 1.91 9.69
C VAL A 69 19.39 1.32 11.10
N ARG A 70 20.22 0.29 11.32
CA ARG A 70 20.39 -0.34 12.65
C ARG A 70 21.09 0.58 13.65
N ALA A 71 22.01 1.43 13.21
CA ALA A 71 22.67 2.42 14.04
C ALA A 71 21.70 3.56 14.43
N ALA A 72 20.86 4.01 13.50
CA ALA A 72 19.83 5.01 13.77
C ALA A 72 18.74 4.47 14.70
N TYR A 73 18.29 3.24 14.46
CA TYR A 73 17.22 2.55 15.18
C TYR A 73 17.67 1.18 15.70
N PRO A 74 18.38 1.09 16.83
CA PRO A 74 18.93 -0.18 17.33
C PRO A 74 17.88 -1.17 17.83
N ASP A 75 16.69 -0.69 18.20
CA ASP A 75 15.63 -1.49 18.83
C ASP A 75 14.57 -2.03 17.86
N VAL A 76 14.68 -1.73 16.56
CA VAL A 76 13.75 -2.20 15.54
C VAL A 76 14.28 -3.46 14.84
N SER A 77 13.36 -4.28 14.34
CA SER A 77 13.73 -5.41 13.47
C SER A 77 13.52 -5.05 12.02
N THR A 78 14.55 -5.27 11.19
CA THR A 78 14.47 -5.03 9.75
C THR A 78 13.73 -6.16 9.06
N GLY A 79 12.70 -5.84 8.28
CA GLY A 79 11.95 -6.80 7.46
C GLY A 79 12.54 -6.96 6.07
N TRP A 80 12.58 -5.86 5.32
CA TRP A 80 13.11 -5.85 3.96
C TRP A 80 13.61 -4.47 3.55
N ILE A 81 14.45 -4.44 2.53
CA ILE A 81 14.98 -3.22 1.90
C ILE A 81 14.43 -3.15 0.48
N GLU A 82 13.64 -2.12 0.20
CA GLU A 82 13.13 -1.79 -1.13
C GLU A 82 14.05 -0.76 -1.78
N ARG A 83 14.52 -1.11 -2.97
CA ARG A 83 15.41 -0.28 -3.78
C ARG A 83 14.59 0.39 -4.87
N ASP A 84 14.38 1.70 -4.77
CA ASP A 84 13.58 2.42 -5.76
C ASP A 84 14.35 2.55 -7.09
N LYS A 85 13.62 2.68 -8.20
CA LYS A 85 14.21 2.91 -9.52
C LYS A 85 14.49 4.39 -9.77
N ALA A 86 13.66 5.27 -9.20
CA ALA A 86 13.81 6.69 -9.35
C ALA A 86 15.03 7.14 -8.55
N SER A 87 16.01 7.72 -9.24
CA SER A 87 17.24 8.18 -8.63
C SER A 87 17.06 9.34 -7.63
N TRP A 88 15.94 10.03 -7.64
CA TRP A 88 15.71 11.13 -6.69
C TRP A 88 14.91 10.70 -5.45
N ILE A 89 14.53 9.43 -5.36
CA ILE A 89 13.80 8.84 -4.24
C ILE A 89 14.75 7.94 -3.44
N GLY A 90 14.69 8.05 -2.11
CA GLY A 90 15.45 7.25 -1.17
C GLY A 90 15.06 5.76 -1.19
N ASP A 91 15.98 4.91 -0.78
CA ASP A 91 15.69 3.50 -0.55
C ASP A 91 14.91 3.31 0.75
N ALA A 92 13.88 2.48 0.71
CA ALA A 92 12.97 2.28 1.83
C ALA A 92 13.33 0.99 2.57
N THR A 93 13.75 1.11 3.82
CA THR A 93 13.90 -0.04 4.71
C THR A 93 12.66 -0.16 5.57
N VAL A 94 11.93 -1.27 5.45
CA VAL A 94 10.80 -1.55 6.34
C VAL A 94 11.32 -2.13 7.63
N VAL A 95 11.01 -1.42 8.72
CA VAL A 95 11.33 -1.84 10.07
C VAL A 95 10.06 -2.04 10.88
N PHE A 96 10.12 -3.01 11.80
CA PHE A 96 9.09 -3.27 12.78
C PHE A 96 9.57 -2.79 14.13
N THR A 97 8.82 -1.85 14.72
CA THR A 97 9.07 -1.36 16.07
C THR A 97 8.66 -2.40 17.11
N ARG A 98 9.10 -2.22 18.35
CA ARG A 98 8.74 -3.13 19.46
C ARG A 98 7.24 -3.13 19.77
N TRP A 99 6.56 -2.03 19.47
CA TRP A 99 5.12 -1.88 19.60
C TRP A 99 4.35 -2.33 18.34
N GLY A 100 4.99 -3.08 17.44
CA GLY A 100 4.33 -3.72 16.29
C GLY A 100 3.93 -2.75 15.18
N GLU A 101 4.53 -1.56 15.13
CA GLU A 101 4.30 -0.62 14.04
C GLU A 101 5.28 -0.90 12.88
N GLU A 102 4.75 -0.82 11.66
CA GLU A 102 5.53 -0.84 10.43
C GLU A 102 5.92 0.59 10.04
N VAL A 103 7.22 0.82 9.86
CA VAL A 103 7.76 2.12 9.48
C VAL A 103 8.71 1.97 8.31
N PHE A 104 8.62 2.90 7.35
CA PHE A 104 9.65 3.08 6.34
C PHE A 104 10.75 3.98 6.91
N VAL A 105 11.99 3.50 6.90
CA VAL A 105 13.19 4.31 7.10
C VAL A 105 13.79 4.57 5.73
N TRP A 106 13.86 5.84 5.35
CA TRP A 106 14.37 6.27 4.06
C TRP A 106 15.87 6.50 4.15
N THR A 107 16.61 5.99 3.16
CA THR A 107 18.06 6.10 3.09
C THR A 107 18.50 6.65 1.74
N ASP A 108 19.54 7.47 1.74
CA ASP A 108 20.11 7.99 0.50
C ASP A 108 20.75 6.81 -0.27
N PRO A 109 20.36 6.59 -1.54
CA PRO A 109 20.81 5.44 -2.33
C PRO A 109 22.28 5.56 -2.80
N VAL A 110 22.97 6.67 -2.53
CA VAL A 110 24.40 6.86 -2.80
C VAL A 110 25.22 6.74 -1.51
N THR A 111 24.85 7.49 -0.46
CA THR A 111 25.62 7.56 0.79
C THR A 111 25.19 6.56 1.86
N ALA A 112 24.03 5.92 1.68
CA ALA A 112 23.32 5.12 2.68
C ALA A 112 22.91 5.90 3.95
N GLU A 113 23.03 7.23 3.96
CA GLU A 113 22.63 8.04 5.12
C GLU A 113 21.12 7.99 5.34
N VAL A 114 20.69 7.95 6.60
CA VAL A 114 19.28 7.96 6.95
C VAL A 114 18.72 9.36 6.70
N LEU A 115 17.79 9.48 5.76
CA LEU A 115 17.12 10.72 5.37
C LEU A 115 15.99 11.08 6.34
N GLY A 116 15.32 10.04 6.87
CA GLY A 116 14.21 10.18 7.79
C GLY A 116 13.37 8.92 7.83
N SER A 117 12.18 9.02 8.42
CA SER A 117 11.27 7.88 8.53
C SER A 117 9.83 8.33 8.41
N THR A 118 8.98 7.47 7.84
CA THR A 118 7.55 7.72 7.68
C THR A 118 6.75 6.48 8.04
N PRO A 119 5.72 6.61 8.89
CA PRO A 119 4.83 5.48 9.20
C PRO A 119 4.25 4.86 7.92
N ARG A 120 4.16 3.53 7.83
CA ARG A 120 3.67 2.89 6.61
C ARG A 120 2.21 3.20 6.26
N LEU A 121 1.42 3.55 7.27
CA LEU A 121 0.02 3.94 7.13
C LEU A 121 -0.20 5.47 7.11
N SER A 122 0.87 6.27 7.11
CA SER A 122 0.75 7.72 6.85
C SER A 122 0.91 8.00 5.35
N GLY A 123 0.48 9.19 4.93
CA GLY A 123 0.57 9.62 3.53
C GLY A 123 -0.66 9.29 2.69
N LEU A 124 -0.54 9.54 1.38
CA LEU A 124 -1.65 9.42 0.44
C LEU A 124 -1.77 7.99 -0.12
N ASN A 125 -0.68 7.25 -0.23
CA ASN A 125 -0.63 5.89 -0.77
C ASN A 125 -1.54 4.93 -0.01
N PRO A 126 -1.44 4.76 1.33
CA PRO A 126 -2.32 3.82 2.03
C PRO A 126 -3.81 4.18 1.90
N ILE A 127 -4.13 5.48 1.76
CA ILE A 127 -5.51 5.96 1.56
C ILE A 127 -5.99 5.65 0.14
N ILE A 128 -5.27 6.12 -0.89
CA ILE A 128 -5.67 5.99 -2.30
C ILE A 128 -5.64 4.52 -2.73
N ARG A 129 -4.60 3.78 -2.32
CA ARG A 129 -4.50 2.33 -2.56
C ARG A 129 -5.64 1.60 -1.89
N GLY A 130 -5.90 1.89 -0.62
CA GLY A 130 -6.99 1.25 0.12
C GLY A 130 -8.36 1.55 -0.48
N ILE A 131 -8.60 2.75 -1.03
CA ILE A 131 -9.82 3.04 -1.80
C ILE A 131 -9.86 2.21 -3.08
N HIS A 132 -8.74 2.14 -3.81
CA HIS A 132 -8.66 1.46 -5.10
C HIS A 132 -8.78 -0.06 -5.01
N ASP A 133 -8.11 -0.71 -4.05
CA ASP A 133 -8.03 -2.16 -3.97
C ASP A 133 -9.11 -2.79 -3.08
N SER A 134 -9.62 -2.05 -2.09
CA SER A 134 -10.54 -2.60 -1.09
C SER A 134 -11.70 -1.68 -0.71
N LEU A 135 -11.83 -0.48 -1.29
CA LEU A 135 -12.78 0.56 -0.85
C LEU A 135 -12.64 0.91 0.64
N LEU A 136 -11.44 0.73 1.20
CA LEU A 136 -11.09 0.82 2.61
C LEU A 136 -11.80 -0.19 3.52
N THR A 137 -12.46 -1.18 2.93
CA THR A 137 -13.06 -2.32 3.65
C THR A 137 -12.00 -3.40 3.94
N GLY A 138 -12.39 -4.47 4.62
CA GLY A 138 -11.52 -5.64 4.84
C GLY A 138 -11.05 -6.27 3.53
N HIS A 139 -9.79 -6.72 3.48
CA HIS A 139 -9.10 -7.12 2.25
C HIS A 139 -9.90 -8.10 1.37
N ARG A 140 -10.48 -9.16 1.93
CA ARG A 140 -11.23 -10.16 1.16
C ARG A 140 -12.48 -9.60 0.47
N LEU A 141 -13.34 -8.91 1.22
CA LEU A 141 -14.59 -8.36 0.68
C LEU A 141 -14.30 -7.19 -0.26
N GLY A 142 -13.35 -6.33 0.10
CA GLY A 142 -12.98 -5.17 -0.69
C GLY A 142 -12.44 -5.55 -2.07
N VAL A 143 -11.46 -6.46 -2.12
CA VAL A 143 -10.90 -6.93 -3.40
C VAL A 143 -11.98 -7.58 -4.24
N LEU A 144 -12.86 -8.40 -3.65
CA LEU A 144 -13.97 -9.02 -4.39
C LEU A 144 -14.91 -7.98 -5.01
N LEU A 145 -15.35 -6.98 -4.23
CA LEU A 145 -16.26 -5.93 -4.69
C LEU A 145 -15.63 -5.08 -5.80
N VAL A 146 -14.41 -4.58 -5.58
CA VAL A 146 -13.67 -3.77 -6.53
C VAL A 146 -13.43 -4.54 -7.82
N SER A 147 -12.85 -5.74 -7.72
CA SER A 147 -12.47 -6.52 -8.89
C SER A 147 -13.69 -7.00 -9.68
N SER A 148 -14.87 -7.16 -9.06
CA SER A 148 -16.12 -7.46 -9.79
C SER A 148 -16.49 -6.38 -10.81
N ALA A 149 -16.03 -5.12 -10.63
CA ALA A 149 -16.23 -4.05 -11.61
C ALA A 149 -15.58 -4.37 -12.96
N SER A 150 -14.53 -5.21 -12.99
CA SER A 150 -13.90 -5.67 -14.23
C SER A 150 -14.84 -6.51 -15.09
N VAL A 151 -15.74 -7.30 -14.50
CA VAL A 151 -16.74 -8.09 -15.23
C VAL A 151 -17.70 -7.16 -15.97
N PHE A 152 -18.19 -6.14 -15.27
CA PHE A 152 -19.08 -5.14 -15.86
C PHE A 152 -18.38 -4.26 -16.89
N LEU A 153 -17.10 -3.93 -16.68
CA LEU A 153 -16.29 -3.21 -17.64
C LEU A 153 -16.07 -4.04 -18.91
N LEU A 154 -15.80 -5.35 -18.78
CA LEU A 154 -15.68 -6.27 -19.92
C LEU A 154 -16.98 -6.34 -20.74
N ILE A 155 -18.11 -6.51 -20.06
CA ILE A 155 -19.43 -6.49 -20.72
C ILE A 155 -19.64 -5.14 -21.42
N SER A 156 -19.25 -4.03 -20.79
CA SER A 156 -19.36 -2.68 -21.36
C SER A 156 -18.50 -2.50 -22.61
N ILE A 157 -17.27 -3.01 -22.62
CA ILE A 157 -16.37 -3.00 -23.78
C ILE A 157 -16.99 -3.81 -24.93
N ILE A 158 -17.39 -5.05 -24.67
CA ILE A 158 -17.96 -5.95 -25.68
C ILE A 158 -19.24 -5.36 -26.29
N THR A 159 -20.17 -4.93 -25.44
CA THR A 159 -21.44 -4.31 -25.87
C THR A 159 -21.20 -3.02 -26.66
N GLY A 160 -20.25 -2.18 -26.22
CA GLY A 160 -19.88 -0.94 -26.91
C GLY A 160 -19.32 -1.16 -28.31
N LEU A 161 -18.39 -2.12 -28.46
CA LEU A 161 -17.79 -2.48 -29.75
C LEU A 161 -18.82 -3.03 -30.73
N ILE A 162 -19.71 -3.93 -30.27
CA ILE A 162 -20.77 -4.49 -31.12
C ILE A 162 -21.79 -3.41 -31.53
N SER A 163 -22.13 -2.50 -30.63
CA SER A 163 -23.05 -1.40 -30.92
C SER A 163 -22.45 -0.37 -31.89
N TYR A 164 -21.14 -0.16 -31.89
CA TYR A 164 -20.46 0.80 -32.77
C TYR A 164 -19.69 0.13 -33.94
N ARG A 165 -20.45 -0.43 -34.90
CA ARG A 165 -19.98 -1.28 -36.02
C ARG A 165 -18.76 -0.77 -36.83
N ARG A 166 -18.47 0.53 -36.84
CA ARG A 166 -17.34 1.12 -37.58
C ARG A 166 -16.44 1.94 -36.65
N PHE A 167 -16.18 1.40 -35.46
CA PHE A 167 -15.43 2.09 -34.42
C PHE A 167 -14.04 2.54 -34.89
N TRP A 168 -13.40 1.74 -35.76
CA TRP A 168 -12.12 2.09 -36.37
C TRP A 168 -12.13 3.39 -37.17
N ARG A 169 -13.28 3.81 -37.72
CA ARG A 169 -13.39 5.11 -38.41
C ARG A 169 -13.45 6.29 -37.45
N GLY A 170 -13.52 6.04 -36.13
CA GLY A 170 -13.67 7.04 -35.08
C GLY A 170 -12.36 7.57 -34.49
N TYR A 171 -11.22 6.88 -34.68
CA TYR A 171 -9.95 7.23 -34.00
C TYR A 171 -9.53 8.70 -34.22
N PHE A 172 -9.69 9.22 -35.44
CA PHE A 172 -9.29 10.59 -35.78
C PHE A 172 -10.47 11.52 -36.06
N ARG A 173 -11.68 11.15 -35.62
CA ARG A 173 -12.86 12.02 -35.81
C ARG A 173 -12.99 12.99 -34.65
N PRO A 174 -12.84 14.30 -34.87
CA PRO A 174 -12.99 15.27 -33.81
C PRO A 174 -14.45 15.27 -33.28
N PRO A 175 -14.66 15.55 -31.99
CA PRO A 175 -15.99 15.66 -31.43
C PRO A 175 -16.79 16.78 -32.14
N PRO A 176 -17.99 16.51 -32.65
CA PRO A 176 -18.74 17.48 -33.44
C PRO A 176 -19.30 18.59 -32.54
N ARG A 177 -18.64 19.75 -32.53
CA ARG A 177 -19.06 20.95 -31.77
C ARG A 177 -20.41 21.49 -32.23
N HIS A 178 -20.74 21.32 -33.51
CA HIS A 178 -21.97 21.84 -34.13
C HIS A 178 -23.22 20.99 -33.84
N MET A 179 -23.09 19.81 -33.23
CA MET A 179 -24.21 18.89 -32.96
C MET A 179 -24.79 19.04 -31.54
N GLY A 180 -24.59 20.20 -30.92
CA GLY A 180 -25.02 20.51 -29.56
C GLY A 180 -24.32 19.66 -28.48
N THR A 181 -24.77 19.80 -27.23
CA THR A 181 -24.17 19.15 -26.05
C THR A 181 -24.13 17.62 -26.16
N ARG A 182 -25.18 17.00 -26.71
CA ARG A 182 -25.24 15.56 -26.94
C ARG A 182 -24.19 15.08 -27.95
N GLY A 183 -24.03 15.81 -29.07
CA GLY A 183 -23.05 15.50 -30.09
C GLY A 183 -21.62 15.61 -29.56
N TRP A 184 -21.37 16.67 -28.78
CA TRP A 184 -20.08 16.94 -28.13
C TRP A 184 -19.67 15.84 -27.14
N TRP A 185 -20.47 15.58 -26.10
CA TRP A 185 -20.15 14.54 -25.11
C TRP A 185 -20.10 13.14 -25.71
N GLY A 186 -20.98 12.85 -26.67
CA GLY A 186 -20.95 11.60 -27.41
C GLY A 186 -19.69 11.44 -28.27
N GLY A 187 -19.21 12.54 -28.86
CA GLY A 187 -17.94 12.58 -29.58
C GLY A 187 -16.75 12.33 -28.67
N LEU A 188 -16.68 13.04 -27.53
CA LEU A 188 -15.62 12.89 -26.53
C LEU A 188 -15.58 11.47 -25.97
N HIS A 189 -16.71 10.92 -25.52
CA HIS A 189 -16.79 9.55 -25.00
C HIS A 189 -16.27 8.52 -26.02
N ARG A 190 -16.69 8.62 -27.29
CA ARG A 190 -16.21 7.70 -28.33
C ARG A 190 -14.71 7.86 -28.58
N LEU A 191 -14.23 9.09 -28.66
CA LEU A 191 -12.82 9.36 -28.92
C LEU A 191 -11.94 8.81 -27.79
N THR A 192 -12.25 9.16 -26.54
CA THR A 192 -11.43 8.73 -25.40
C THR A 192 -11.48 7.23 -25.18
N VAL A 193 -12.64 6.58 -25.32
CA VAL A 193 -12.75 5.11 -25.23
C VAL A 193 -11.96 4.43 -26.35
N LEU A 194 -11.99 4.95 -27.58
CA LEU A 194 -11.27 4.32 -28.70
C LEU A 194 -9.76 4.38 -28.51
N TRP A 195 -9.23 5.55 -28.14
CA TRP A 195 -7.79 5.71 -27.87
C TRP A 195 -7.34 4.90 -26.66
N ALA A 196 -8.17 4.83 -25.61
CA ALA A 196 -7.88 4.04 -24.43
C ALA A 196 -8.25 2.56 -24.56
N LEU A 197 -8.79 2.08 -25.69
CA LEU A 197 -9.32 0.72 -25.81
C LEU A 197 -8.28 -0.38 -25.52
N PRO A 198 -7.05 -0.33 -26.07
CA PRO A 198 -6.04 -1.34 -25.75
C PRO A 198 -5.72 -1.38 -24.24
N PHE A 199 -5.62 -0.21 -23.62
CA PHE A 199 -5.41 -0.07 -22.18
C PHE A 199 -6.60 -0.62 -21.38
N LEU A 200 -7.83 -0.25 -21.74
CA LEU A 200 -9.05 -0.74 -21.08
C LEU A 200 -9.16 -2.26 -21.15
N ILE A 201 -8.77 -2.89 -22.26
CA ILE A 201 -8.71 -4.35 -22.37
C ILE A 201 -7.72 -4.92 -21.35
N VAL A 202 -6.49 -4.39 -21.29
CA VAL A 202 -5.46 -4.86 -20.34
C VAL A 202 -5.90 -4.70 -18.88
N ILE A 203 -6.41 -3.52 -18.49
CA ILE A 203 -6.87 -3.26 -17.12
C ILE A 203 -8.10 -4.12 -16.78
N THR A 204 -9.00 -4.35 -17.74
CA THR A 204 -10.15 -5.23 -17.53
C THR A 204 -9.72 -6.68 -17.32
N LEU A 205 -8.78 -7.20 -18.12
CA LEU A 205 -8.33 -8.59 -18.00
C LEU A 205 -7.52 -8.81 -16.71
N THR A 206 -6.66 -7.86 -16.34
CA THR A 206 -5.92 -7.92 -15.07
C THR A 206 -6.85 -7.75 -13.86
N GLY A 207 -7.84 -6.87 -13.94
CA GLY A 207 -8.91 -6.76 -12.93
C GLY A 207 -9.74 -8.04 -12.80
N LEU A 208 -10.04 -8.70 -13.92
CA LEU A 208 -10.76 -9.97 -13.94
C LEU A 208 -9.92 -11.09 -13.32
N PHE A 209 -8.60 -11.09 -13.56
CA PHE A 209 -7.69 -12.00 -12.87
C PHE A 209 -7.76 -11.80 -11.35
N TYR A 210 -7.70 -10.55 -10.86
CA TYR A 210 -7.87 -10.29 -9.43
C TYR A 210 -9.20 -10.79 -8.89
N PHE A 211 -10.30 -10.64 -9.65
CA PHE A 211 -11.61 -11.19 -9.28
C PHE A 211 -11.60 -12.71 -9.17
N ILE A 212 -11.02 -13.39 -10.16
CA ILE A 212 -10.86 -14.86 -10.18
C ILE A 212 -10.06 -15.34 -8.97
N THR A 213 -8.99 -14.63 -8.60
CA THR A 213 -8.23 -14.97 -7.39
C THR A 213 -8.98 -14.66 -6.09
N ALA A 214 -9.80 -13.60 -6.07
CA ALA A 214 -10.59 -13.22 -4.91
C ALA A 214 -11.71 -14.23 -4.58
N ILE A 215 -12.25 -14.92 -5.60
CA ILE A 215 -13.21 -16.01 -5.42
C ILE A 215 -12.56 -17.35 -5.07
N GLY A 216 -11.23 -17.41 -4.96
CA GLY A 216 -10.49 -18.56 -4.42
C GLY A 216 -9.67 -19.36 -5.44
N VAL A 217 -9.58 -18.93 -6.70
CA VAL A 217 -8.67 -19.58 -7.66
C VAL A 217 -7.22 -19.24 -7.31
N PRO A 218 -6.33 -20.23 -7.07
CA PRO A 218 -4.95 -19.95 -6.70
C PRO A 218 -4.20 -19.18 -7.80
N SER A 219 -3.32 -18.26 -7.40
CA SER A 219 -2.47 -17.48 -8.32
C SER A 219 -1.22 -18.22 -8.80
N GLY A 220 -1.19 -19.56 -8.64
CA GLY A 220 -0.04 -20.39 -8.96
C GLY A 220 0.98 -20.47 -7.82
N THR A 221 2.04 -21.25 -8.04
CA THR A 221 3.12 -21.47 -7.07
C THR A 221 4.44 -20.93 -7.62
N TYR A 222 5.27 -20.41 -6.72
CA TYR A 222 6.66 -20.10 -7.00
C TYR A 222 7.54 -21.24 -6.47
N PRO A 223 8.67 -21.55 -7.13
CA PRO A 223 9.64 -22.49 -6.61
C PRO A 223 10.09 -22.09 -5.19
N LYS A 224 10.26 -23.10 -4.32
CA LYS A 224 10.74 -22.90 -2.95
C LYS A 224 12.23 -23.23 -2.90
N ALA A 225 13.03 -22.32 -2.34
CA ALA A 225 14.44 -22.58 -2.08
C ALA A 225 14.61 -23.65 -0.98
N ALA A 226 15.80 -24.24 -0.91
CA ALA A 226 16.18 -25.08 0.23
C ALA A 226 16.11 -24.30 1.55
N GLU A 227 15.93 -25.02 2.66
CA GLU A 227 15.95 -24.40 3.98
C GLU A 227 17.37 -23.97 4.34
N ALA A 228 17.48 -22.83 5.03
CA ALA A 228 18.75 -22.35 5.52
C ALA A 228 19.20 -23.17 6.75
N SER A 229 20.50 -23.08 7.03
CA SER A 229 21.10 -23.61 8.25
C SER A 229 20.32 -23.17 9.48
N GLU A 230 20.05 -24.10 10.38
CA GLU A 230 19.33 -23.81 11.62
C GLU A 230 20.11 -22.80 12.47
N ARG A 231 19.39 -21.86 13.09
CA ARG A 231 19.94 -20.76 13.88
C ARG A 231 19.11 -20.53 15.13
N ALA A 232 19.76 -20.01 16.17
CA ALA A 232 19.09 -19.56 17.39
C ALA A 232 18.21 -18.31 17.17
N GLY A 233 18.49 -17.52 16.14
CA GLY A 233 17.74 -16.31 15.78
C GLY A 233 17.46 -16.23 14.28
N ARG A 234 16.67 -15.22 13.87
CA ARG A 234 16.37 -14.95 12.45
C ARG A 234 17.64 -14.73 11.62
N LEU A 235 18.60 -14.04 12.22
CA LEU A 235 19.94 -13.82 11.67
C LEU A 235 20.98 -14.39 12.66
N PRO A 236 22.18 -14.78 12.18
CA PRO A 236 23.29 -15.17 13.02
C PRO A 236 23.65 -14.12 14.07
N ALA A 237 24.21 -14.56 15.20
CA ALA A 237 24.79 -13.64 16.17
C ALA A 237 25.91 -12.81 15.52
N GLY A 238 25.94 -11.50 15.78
CA GLY A 238 26.91 -10.60 15.17
C GLY A 238 26.68 -10.29 13.68
N PHE A 239 25.52 -10.65 13.11
CA PHE A 239 25.20 -10.29 11.73
C PHE A 239 25.25 -8.77 11.52
N SER A 240 26.03 -8.34 10.53
CA SER A 240 26.33 -6.96 10.15
C SER A 240 26.09 -6.73 8.66
N GLY A 241 26.19 -5.48 8.22
CA GLY A 241 26.09 -5.10 6.82
C GLY A 241 27.12 -5.80 5.94
N ALA A 242 28.32 -6.06 6.44
CA ALA A 242 29.33 -6.85 5.72
C ALA A 242 28.84 -8.27 5.39
N ASN A 243 28.04 -8.89 6.27
CA ASN A 243 27.44 -10.19 6.00
C ASN A 243 26.35 -10.08 4.92
N LEU A 244 25.56 -9.01 4.95
CA LEU A 244 24.52 -8.77 3.94
C LEU A 244 25.14 -8.50 2.56
N ASP A 245 26.26 -7.77 2.49
CA ASP A 245 27.00 -7.53 1.25
C ASP A 245 27.59 -8.82 0.69
N ARG A 246 28.11 -9.70 1.55
CA ARG A 246 28.55 -11.05 1.11
C ARG A 246 27.40 -11.87 0.56
N ALA A 247 26.23 -11.83 1.20
CA ALA A 247 25.04 -12.52 0.71
C ALA A 247 24.55 -11.92 -0.63
N ALA A 248 24.57 -10.59 -0.76
CA ALA A 248 24.21 -9.90 -2.00
C ALA A 248 25.19 -10.24 -3.14
N ALA A 249 26.49 -10.27 -2.86
CA ALA A 249 27.51 -10.67 -3.83
C ALA A 249 27.32 -12.13 -4.29
N ALA A 250 27.01 -13.05 -3.37
CA ALA A 250 26.66 -14.43 -3.71
C ALA A 250 25.40 -14.52 -4.59
N ALA A 251 24.39 -13.70 -4.30
CA ALA A 251 23.18 -13.62 -5.09
C ALA A 251 23.45 -13.11 -6.52
N THR A 252 24.22 -12.03 -6.66
CA THR A 252 24.63 -11.47 -7.96
C THR A 252 25.52 -12.45 -8.73
N ALA A 253 26.41 -13.18 -8.06
CA ALA A 253 27.23 -14.21 -8.73
C ALA A 253 26.40 -15.38 -9.27
N ALA A 254 25.31 -15.74 -8.58
CA ALA A 254 24.41 -16.81 -9.01
C ALA A 254 23.45 -16.40 -10.13
N MET A 255 23.12 -15.11 -10.23
CA MET A 255 22.25 -14.55 -11.28
C MET A 255 22.74 -13.15 -11.67
N PRO A 256 23.78 -13.05 -12.53
CA PRO A 256 24.42 -11.77 -12.88
C PRO A 256 23.51 -10.74 -13.53
N GLU A 257 22.44 -11.20 -14.19
CA GLU A 257 21.41 -10.38 -14.83
C GLU A 257 20.36 -9.82 -13.86
N LEU A 258 20.40 -10.23 -12.59
CA LEU A 258 19.43 -9.80 -11.57
C LEU A 258 19.75 -8.39 -11.05
N GLU A 259 18.96 -7.42 -11.49
CA GLU A 259 18.89 -6.11 -10.84
C GLU A 259 18.10 -6.24 -9.53
N ILE A 260 18.80 -6.34 -8.40
CA ILE A 260 18.20 -6.50 -7.07
C ILE A 260 17.42 -5.22 -6.70
N THR A 261 16.08 -5.34 -6.64
CA THR A 261 15.16 -4.26 -6.25
C THR A 261 14.53 -4.48 -4.87
N LEU A 262 14.59 -5.70 -4.33
CA LEU A 262 14.01 -6.03 -3.03
C LEU A 262 14.88 -7.06 -2.32
N ILE A 263 15.21 -6.79 -1.06
CA ILE A 263 16.00 -7.68 -0.21
C ILE A 263 15.17 -8.03 1.01
N VAL A 264 14.69 -9.26 1.08
CA VAL A 264 13.84 -9.75 2.17
C VAL A 264 14.70 -10.49 3.18
N LEU A 265 14.73 -9.99 4.42
CA LEU A 265 15.42 -10.65 5.52
C LEU A 265 14.58 -11.81 6.08
N PRO A 266 15.21 -12.80 6.74
CA PRO A 266 14.52 -13.96 7.30
C PRO A 266 13.49 -13.57 8.35
N ASN A 267 12.30 -14.14 8.28
CA ASN A 267 11.28 -14.03 9.33
C ASN A 267 11.37 -15.17 10.35
N ARG A 268 11.82 -16.36 9.91
CA ARG A 268 12.04 -17.56 10.73
C ARG A 268 13.52 -17.94 10.75
N THR A 269 13.90 -18.79 11.71
CA THR A 269 15.28 -19.25 11.89
C THR A 269 15.80 -20.07 10.69
N THR A 270 14.91 -20.76 9.96
CA THR A 270 15.23 -21.59 8.79
C THR A 270 15.04 -20.90 7.44
N ASP A 271 14.65 -19.61 7.42
CA ASP A 271 14.51 -18.85 6.18
C ASP A 271 15.87 -18.30 5.70
N GLY A 272 16.11 -18.26 4.39
CA GLY A 272 17.25 -17.55 3.81
C GLY A 272 16.99 -16.06 3.59
N ILE A 273 18.05 -15.28 3.31
CA ILE A 273 17.89 -13.92 2.78
C ILE A 273 17.48 -14.04 1.31
N LYS A 274 16.35 -13.45 0.95
CA LYS A 274 15.82 -13.53 -0.42
C LYS A 274 16.03 -12.22 -1.16
N PHE A 275 16.85 -12.26 -2.20
CA PHE A 275 17.08 -11.17 -3.14
C PHE A 275 16.11 -11.33 -4.31
N GLN A 276 15.27 -10.33 -4.58
CA GLN A 276 14.32 -10.30 -5.68
C GLN A 276 14.60 -9.11 -6.58
N GLY A 277 14.28 -9.24 -7.86
CA GLY A 277 14.75 -8.26 -8.81
C GLY A 277 14.24 -8.46 -10.23
N ARG A 278 14.69 -7.54 -11.07
CA ARG A 278 14.36 -7.57 -12.50
C ARG A 278 15.47 -8.28 -13.26
N THR A 279 15.06 -8.93 -14.33
CA THR A 279 15.94 -9.43 -15.38
C THR A 279 15.45 -8.84 -16.70
N ASP A 280 16.09 -9.19 -17.81
CA ASP A 280 15.65 -8.79 -19.14
C ASP A 280 14.31 -9.43 -19.58
N ALA A 281 13.74 -10.31 -18.76
CA ALA A 281 12.45 -10.93 -19.01
C ALA A 281 11.32 -9.89 -19.05
N LEU A 282 10.77 -9.67 -20.24
CA LEU A 282 9.63 -8.78 -20.46
C LEU A 282 8.40 -9.29 -19.68
N LEU A 283 7.68 -8.38 -19.03
CA LEU A 283 6.46 -8.67 -18.25
C LEU A 283 6.68 -9.64 -17.07
N ALA A 284 7.89 -9.75 -16.53
CA ALA A 284 8.13 -10.44 -15.27
C ALA A 284 8.10 -9.46 -14.08
N GLU A 285 7.26 -9.74 -13.08
CA GLU A 285 7.32 -9.05 -11.79
C GLU A 285 8.65 -9.35 -11.07
N ALA A 286 9.15 -8.40 -10.27
CA ALA A 286 10.43 -8.57 -9.58
C ALA A 286 10.48 -9.85 -8.71
N LYS A 287 9.35 -10.26 -8.12
CA LYS A 287 9.27 -11.48 -7.31
C LYS A 287 9.42 -12.78 -8.11
N ALA A 288 9.27 -12.72 -9.44
CA ALA A 288 9.43 -13.88 -10.31
C ALA A 288 10.89 -14.26 -10.52
N ASN A 289 11.83 -13.35 -10.27
CA ASN A 289 13.25 -13.63 -10.26
C ASN A 289 13.77 -13.46 -8.84
N SER A 290 14.38 -14.51 -8.30
CA SER A 290 14.92 -14.44 -6.95
C SER A 290 16.07 -15.39 -6.71
N VAL A 291 17.01 -14.94 -5.91
CA VAL A 291 18.07 -15.77 -5.35
C VAL A 291 17.94 -15.76 -3.83
N THR A 292 17.92 -16.93 -3.22
CA THR A 292 17.88 -17.09 -1.77
C THR A 292 19.24 -17.56 -1.29
N VAL A 293 19.80 -16.90 -0.29
CA VAL A 293 21.14 -17.16 0.25
C VAL A 293 21.04 -17.46 1.74
N ASP A 294 21.81 -18.42 2.22
CA ASP A 294 21.92 -18.73 3.65
C ASP A 294 22.65 -17.59 4.40
N PRO A 295 22.04 -16.95 5.41
CA PRO A 295 22.69 -15.87 6.14
C PRO A 295 23.93 -16.29 6.96
N THR A 296 24.12 -17.58 7.24
CA THR A 296 25.25 -18.11 8.02
C THR A 296 26.43 -18.49 7.12
N THR A 297 26.15 -19.31 6.09
CA THR A 297 27.19 -19.91 5.24
C THR A 297 27.43 -19.13 3.94
N PHE A 298 26.51 -18.22 3.58
CA PHE A 298 26.46 -17.51 2.30
C PHE A 298 26.32 -18.41 1.07
N GLN A 299 25.91 -19.67 1.27
CA GLN A 299 25.59 -20.57 0.17
C GLN A 299 24.25 -20.21 -0.47
N VAL A 300 24.17 -20.37 -1.79
CA VAL A 300 22.95 -20.15 -2.54
C VAL A 300 22.02 -21.36 -2.35
N LEU A 301 20.87 -21.11 -1.74
CA LEU A 301 19.85 -22.12 -1.42
C LEU A 301 18.85 -22.34 -2.58
N GLY A 302 18.80 -21.40 -3.51
CA GLY A 302 17.99 -21.50 -4.72
C GLY A 302 18.07 -20.22 -5.55
N ALA A 303 18.10 -20.37 -6.87
CA ALA A 303 18.04 -19.29 -7.84
C ALA A 303 16.93 -19.63 -8.84
N PHE A 304 15.95 -18.75 -8.96
CA PHE A 304 14.76 -18.97 -9.78
C PHE A 304 14.51 -17.75 -10.64
N SER A 305 14.24 -17.99 -11.91
CA SER A 305 13.87 -16.98 -12.90
C SER A 305 12.39 -17.11 -13.27
N ALA A 306 11.86 -16.10 -13.95
CA ALA A 306 10.53 -16.20 -14.57
C ALA A 306 10.42 -17.39 -15.56
N GLY A 307 11.55 -17.87 -16.09
CA GLY A 307 11.64 -19.06 -16.94
C GLY A 307 11.33 -20.36 -16.21
N ASP A 308 11.52 -20.42 -14.89
CA ASP A 308 11.31 -21.65 -14.11
C ASP A 308 9.84 -21.80 -13.66
N LEU A 309 9.02 -20.78 -13.92
CA LEU A 309 7.62 -20.75 -13.56
C LEU A 309 6.75 -21.57 -14.51
N SER A 310 5.75 -22.25 -13.95
CA SER A 310 4.65 -22.85 -14.72
C SER A 310 3.94 -21.80 -15.58
N LEU A 311 3.26 -22.20 -16.67
CA LEU A 311 2.51 -21.26 -17.52
C LEU A 311 1.54 -20.38 -16.72
N TRP A 312 0.82 -20.98 -15.76
CA TRP A 312 -0.11 -20.24 -14.91
C TRP A 312 0.61 -19.24 -14.00
N SER A 313 1.71 -19.65 -13.36
CA SER A 313 2.54 -18.77 -12.52
C SER A 313 3.18 -17.64 -13.33
N ARG A 314 3.57 -17.88 -14.59
CA ARG A 314 4.05 -16.85 -15.52
C ARG A 314 2.96 -15.83 -15.84
N VAL A 315 1.74 -16.29 -16.17
CA VAL A 315 0.60 -15.40 -16.39
C VAL A 315 0.36 -14.54 -15.15
N THR A 316 0.34 -15.11 -13.95
CA THR A 316 0.24 -14.37 -12.69
C THR A 316 1.33 -13.31 -12.55
N ALA A 317 2.58 -13.66 -12.84
CA ALA A 317 3.72 -12.74 -12.77
C ALA A 317 3.60 -11.57 -13.77
N MET A 318 2.83 -11.72 -14.85
CA MET A 318 2.57 -10.64 -15.82
C MET A 318 1.46 -9.68 -15.37
N ILE A 319 0.54 -10.12 -14.50
CA ILE A 319 -0.62 -9.32 -14.10
C ILE A 319 -0.21 -8.01 -13.45
N HIS A 320 0.74 -8.05 -12.51
CA HIS A 320 1.17 -6.85 -11.80
C HIS A 320 1.86 -5.83 -12.73
N PRO A 321 2.93 -6.19 -13.49
CA PRO A 321 3.53 -5.26 -14.44
C PRO A 321 2.55 -4.67 -15.44
N LEU A 322 1.60 -5.46 -15.96
CA LEU A 322 0.57 -4.99 -16.90
C LEU A 322 -0.44 -4.05 -16.22
N HIS A 323 -0.92 -4.36 -15.02
CA HIS A 323 -1.91 -3.54 -14.35
C HIS A 323 -1.36 -2.16 -13.98
N PHE A 324 -0.12 -2.12 -13.45
CA PHE A 324 0.53 -0.90 -12.99
C PHE A 324 1.33 -0.16 -14.07
N GLY A 325 1.43 -0.70 -15.29
CA GLY A 325 2.22 -0.10 -16.37
C GLY A 325 3.71 -0.11 -16.11
N GLN A 326 4.21 -1.09 -15.35
CA GLN A 326 5.60 -1.19 -14.89
C GLN A 326 6.48 -2.12 -15.76
N TRP A 327 6.22 -2.17 -17.07
CA TRP A 327 6.89 -3.09 -17.99
C TRP A 327 7.88 -2.41 -18.95
N GLY A 328 7.73 -1.10 -19.21
CA GLY A 328 8.58 -0.30 -20.09
C GLY A 328 9.22 0.90 -19.36
N GLY A 329 9.47 0.77 -18.06
CA GLY A 329 10.06 1.82 -17.24
C GLY A 329 9.18 3.07 -17.12
N PHE A 330 9.78 4.26 -17.21
CA PHE A 330 9.06 5.52 -17.10
C PHE A 330 8.09 5.75 -18.26
N ALA A 331 8.46 5.35 -19.49
CA ALA A 331 7.63 5.55 -20.68
C ALA A 331 6.28 4.82 -20.58
N SER A 332 6.27 3.56 -20.13
CA SER A 332 5.02 2.80 -19.95
C SER A 332 4.14 3.41 -18.86
N ARG A 333 4.72 3.97 -17.79
CA ARG A 333 3.98 4.65 -16.72
C ARG A 333 3.33 5.94 -17.21
N VAL A 334 4.03 6.74 -18.03
CA VAL A 334 3.44 7.93 -18.67
C VAL A 334 2.28 7.55 -19.60
N LEU A 335 2.42 6.48 -20.39
CA LEU A 335 1.32 5.96 -21.21
C LEU A 335 0.13 5.51 -20.34
N TRP A 336 0.38 4.83 -19.23
CA TRP A 336 -0.66 4.42 -18.28
C TRP A 336 -1.37 5.60 -17.64
N LEU A 337 -0.64 6.68 -17.32
CA LEU A 337 -1.23 7.93 -16.84
C LEU A 337 -2.14 8.55 -17.91
N ILE A 338 -1.66 8.69 -19.15
CA ILE A 338 -2.45 9.27 -20.25
C ILE A 338 -3.72 8.44 -20.50
N PHE A 339 -3.60 7.12 -20.65
CA PHE A 339 -4.76 6.27 -20.88
C PHE A 339 -5.68 6.16 -19.67
N GLY A 340 -5.14 6.24 -18.45
CA GLY A 340 -5.91 6.33 -17.22
C GLY A 340 -6.76 7.60 -17.15
N VAL A 341 -6.18 8.75 -17.49
CA VAL A 341 -6.90 10.03 -17.60
C VAL A 341 -7.97 9.97 -18.68
N LEU A 342 -7.65 9.44 -19.87
CA LEU A 342 -8.62 9.26 -20.96
C LEU A 342 -9.77 8.35 -20.55
N SER A 343 -9.48 7.26 -19.83
CA SER A 343 -10.49 6.31 -19.34
C SER A 343 -11.37 6.92 -18.25
N THR A 344 -10.78 7.69 -17.32
CA THR A 344 -11.51 8.45 -16.31
C THR A 344 -12.47 9.45 -16.98
N GLY A 345 -11.97 10.17 -17.99
CA GLY A 345 -12.79 11.06 -18.82
C GLY A 345 -13.89 10.31 -19.56
N ALA A 346 -13.60 9.15 -20.15
CA ALA A 346 -14.59 8.30 -20.82
C ALA A 346 -15.77 7.91 -19.91
N ALA A 347 -15.49 7.51 -18.66
CA ALA A 347 -16.52 7.20 -17.68
C ALA A 347 -17.41 8.42 -17.37
N LEU A 348 -16.80 9.59 -17.14
CA LEU A 348 -17.51 10.85 -16.93
C LEU A 348 -18.36 11.23 -18.15
N PHE A 349 -17.78 11.22 -19.36
CA PHE A 349 -18.46 11.59 -20.59
C PHE A 349 -19.61 10.63 -20.91
N GLY A 350 -19.51 9.35 -20.56
CA GLY A 350 -20.60 8.37 -20.68
C GLY A 350 -21.83 8.78 -19.88
N ALA A 351 -21.64 9.20 -18.62
CA ALA A 351 -22.73 9.71 -17.77
C ALA A 351 -23.32 11.02 -18.33
N LEU A 352 -22.49 11.92 -18.85
CA LEU A 352 -22.96 13.17 -19.49
C LEU A 352 -23.74 12.91 -20.78
N VAL A 353 -23.36 11.89 -21.56
CA VAL A 353 -24.13 11.44 -22.73
C VAL A 353 -25.53 11.01 -22.31
N TYR A 354 -25.67 10.25 -21.21
CA TYR A 354 -26.99 9.88 -20.70
C TYR A 354 -27.83 11.13 -20.36
N ALA A 355 -27.28 12.05 -19.57
CA ALA A 355 -27.98 13.28 -19.19
C ALA A 355 -28.42 14.11 -20.43
N SER A 356 -27.54 14.23 -21.42
CA SER A 356 -27.79 14.96 -22.67
C SER A 356 -28.82 14.30 -23.60
N ARG A 357 -29.08 12.99 -23.46
CA ARG A 357 -30.13 12.30 -24.24
C ARG A 357 -31.52 12.54 -23.68
N VAL A 358 -31.61 12.83 -22.39
CA VAL A 358 -32.89 13.08 -21.70
C VAL A 358 -33.23 14.58 -21.74
N LEU A 359 -32.26 15.48 -21.94
CA LEU A 359 -32.45 16.94 -22.06
C LEU A 359 -33.18 17.33 -23.36
N PRO A 360 -34.35 18.01 -23.30
CA PRO A 360 -34.78 18.88 -24.40
C PRO A 360 -33.74 20.01 -24.60
N PRO A 361 -33.62 20.62 -25.79
CA PRO A 361 -32.84 21.84 -25.94
C PRO A 361 -33.34 22.88 -24.93
N ALA A 362 -32.41 23.45 -24.15
CA ALA A 362 -32.75 24.46 -23.15
C ALA A 362 -33.27 25.72 -23.87
N PRO A 363 -34.35 26.37 -23.39
CA PRO A 363 -34.64 27.73 -23.76
C PRO A 363 -33.44 28.62 -23.39
N SER A 364 -33.08 29.54 -24.27
CA SER A 364 -31.99 30.49 -24.06
C SER A 364 -32.19 31.23 -22.73
N GLY A 365 -31.25 31.07 -21.79
CA GLY A 365 -31.20 31.82 -20.51
C GLY A 365 -31.31 31.01 -19.20
N ALA A 366 -31.55 29.69 -19.25
CA ALA A 366 -31.64 28.88 -18.02
C ALA A 366 -30.26 28.49 -17.45
N ALA A 367 -30.11 28.53 -16.12
CA ALA A 367 -28.85 28.20 -15.44
C ALA A 367 -28.40 26.74 -15.73
N PRO A 368 -27.10 26.48 -16.01
CA PRO A 368 -26.72 25.33 -16.83
C PRO A 368 -26.48 23.99 -16.09
N SER A 369 -26.33 23.98 -14.76
CA SER A 369 -25.67 22.86 -14.06
C SER A 369 -26.61 21.94 -13.23
N SER A 370 -27.67 22.47 -12.61
CA SER A 370 -28.53 21.69 -11.70
C SER A 370 -29.35 20.60 -12.41
N GLY A 371 -29.63 20.79 -13.71
CA GLY A 371 -30.39 19.83 -14.52
C GLY A 371 -29.62 18.56 -14.88
N VAL A 372 -28.30 18.63 -15.05
CA VAL A 372 -27.47 17.50 -15.49
C VAL A 372 -27.30 16.48 -14.36
N ALA A 373 -26.86 16.94 -13.18
CA ALA A 373 -26.67 16.08 -12.01
C ALA A 373 -27.99 15.42 -11.58
N ARG A 374 -29.09 16.18 -11.55
CA ARG A 374 -30.43 15.65 -11.20
C ARG A 374 -30.87 14.54 -12.15
N ARG A 375 -30.55 14.62 -13.45
CA ARG A 375 -30.93 13.59 -14.44
C ARG A 375 -30.06 12.34 -14.35
N ILE A 376 -28.77 12.48 -14.07
CA ILE A 376 -27.90 11.34 -13.76
C ILE A 376 -28.46 10.64 -12.52
N TRP A 377 -28.73 11.41 -11.46
CA TRP A 377 -29.31 10.91 -10.22
C TRP A 377 -30.66 10.19 -10.40
N THR A 378 -31.58 10.74 -11.19
CA THR A 378 -32.85 10.05 -11.47
C THR A 378 -32.67 8.83 -12.34
N GLY A 379 -31.76 8.88 -13.32
CA GLY A 379 -31.48 7.77 -14.24
C GLY A 379 -30.80 6.56 -13.60
N MET A 380 -30.01 6.77 -12.55
CA MET A 380 -29.42 5.69 -11.75
C MET A 380 -30.50 4.88 -10.97
N SER A 381 -31.74 5.38 -10.86
CA SER A 381 -32.83 4.61 -10.27
C SER A 381 -32.47 4.19 -8.81
N PRO A 382 -32.71 2.95 -8.29
CA PRO A 382 -32.22 2.58 -6.95
C PRO A 382 -30.70 2.54 -6.77
N THR A 383 -29.91 2.40 -7.85
CA THR A 383 -28.44 2.19 -7.72
C THR A 383 -27.72 3.40 -7.17
N LYS A 384 -28.31 4.60 -7.28
CA LYS A 384 -27.79 5.82 -6.65
C LYS A 384 -27.61 5.66 -5.14
N TRP A 385 -28.51 4.93 -4.48
CA TRP A 385 -28.40 4.68 -3.04
C TRP A 385 -27.27 3.73 -2.71
N LEU A 386 -27.01 2.74 -3.56
CA LEU A 386 -25.82 1.88 -3.43
C LEU A 386 -24.53 2.70 -3.61
N MET A 387 -24.49 3.62 -4.58
CA MET A 387 -23.32 4.48 -4.78
C MET A 387 -23.13 5.47 -3.62
N VAL A 388 -24.21 6.00 -3.05
CA VAL A 388 -24.13 6.85 -1.84
C VAL A 388 -23.64 6.05 -0.64
N LEU A 389 -24.17 4.86 -0.39
CA LEU A 389 -23.70 3.98 0.68
C LEU A 389 -22.23 3.62 0.51
N LEU A 390 -21.79 3.39 -0.73
CA LEU A 390 -20.39 3.15 -1.05
C LEU A 390 -19.52 4.36 -0.69
N ILE A 391 -19.89 5.57 -1.14
CA ILE A 391 -19.11 6.79 -0.87
C ILE A 391 -19.07 7.07 0.64
N ILE A 392 -20.22 7.07 1.32
CA ILE A 392 -20.32 7.35 2.75
C ILE A 392 -19.58 6.27 3.55
N GLY A 393 -19.76 5.00 3.19
CA GLY A 393 -19.09 3.87 3.85
C GLY A 393 -17.58 3.94 3.72
N THR A 394 -17.06 4.18 2.52
CA THR A 394 -15.61 4.37 2.29
C THR A 394 -15.08 5.58 3.04
N ALA A 395 -15.81 6.71 3.06
CA ALA A 395 -15.41 7.89 3.83
C ALA A 395 -15.38 7.64 5.34
N ALA A 396 -16.41 6.98 5.89
CA ALA A 396 -16.48 6.62 7.29
C ALA A 396 -15.38 5.63 7.69
N LEU A 397 -15.08 4.64 6.84
CA LEU A 397 -13.98 3.72 7.04
C LEU A 397 -12.62 4.41 6.96
N GLY A 398 -12.47 5.41 6.08
CA GLY A 398 -11.28 6.26 6.04
C GLY A 398 -11.10 7.04 7.33
N ALA A 399 -12.16 7.70 7.81
CA ALA A 399 -12.15 8.43 9.07
C ALA A 399 -11.86 7.50 10.27
N TYR A 400 -12.39 6.28 10.26
CA TYR A 400 -12.10 5.27 11.29
C TYR A 400 -10.65 4.79 11.21
N ARG A 401 -10.16 4.41 10.02
CA ARG A 401 -8.86 3.75 9.83
C ARG A 401 -7.68 4.70 10.00
N PHE A 402 -7.81 5.93 9.52
CA PHE A 402 -6.75 6.95 9.51
C PHE A 402 -6.99 8.09 10.50
N GLY A 403 -8.15 8.14 11.14
CA GLY A 403 -8.42 9.11 12.21
C GLY A 403 -7.92 8.62 13.58
N PRO A 404 -7.96 9.50 14.59
CA PRO A 404 -7.49 9.22 15.95
C PRO A 404 -8.31 8.14 16.70
N ILE A 405 -9.41 7.68 16.11
CA ILE A 405 -10.38 6.77 16.74
C ILE A 405 -9.85 5.32 16.85
N ASN A 406 -8.88 4.92 16.02
CA ASN A 406 -8.40 3.54 15.94
C ASN A 406 -7.11 3.25 16.75
N GLU A 407 -6.74 4.12 17.69
CA GLU A 407 -5.61 3.85 18.58
C GLU A 407 -5.97 2.76 19.62
N LYS A 408 -5.43 1.56 19.40
CA LYS A 408 -5.55 0.41 20.30
C LYS A 408 -4.41 0.36 21.31
N TRP A 409 -4.67 -0.22 22.48
CA TRP A 409 -3.63 -0.56 23.45
C TRP A 409 -2.74 -1.68 22.88
N VAL A 410 -1.44 -1.45 22.90
CA VAL A 410 -0.42 -2.43 22.52
C VAL A 410 0.32 -2.85 23.79
N ARG A 411 0.36 -4.16 24.06
CA ARG A 411 1.16 -4.72 25.15
C ARG A 411 2.64 -4.67 24.76
N GLN A 412 3.46 -4.08 25.61
CA GLN A 412 4.91 -4.05 25.43
C GLN A 412 5.53 -5.33 25.99
N TRP A 413 6.33 -6.03 25.18
CA TRP A 413 7.01 -7.27 25.59
C TRP A 413 8.31 -6.98 26.33
N VAL A 414 8.59 -7.79 27.36
CA VAL A 414 9.77 -7.66 28.24
C VAL A 414 10.58 -8.96 28.21
N PRO A 415 11.93 -8.89 28.14
CA PRO A 415 12.79 -9.98 28.59
C PRO A 415 12.76 -10.04 30.12
N ALA A 416 12.22 -11.14 30.65
CA ALA A 416 11.93 -11.43 32.06
C ALA A 416 12.93 -10.87 33.10
N GLN A 417 12.41 -10.38 34.25
CA GLN A 417 12.85 -10.54 35.67
C GLN A 417 12.07 -9.57 36.60
N PRO A 418 11.89 -9.85 37.91
CA PRO A 418 11.16 -10.95 38.55
C PRO A 418 9.74 -10.57 39.02
N HIS A 419 9.20 -9.40 38.63
CA HIS A 419 7.83 -9.00 39.02
C HIS A 419 6.89 -9.18 37.82
N GLU A 420 5.69 -9.73 38.05
CA GLU A 420 4.60 -9.88 37.06
C GLU A 420 4.01 -8.51 36.66
N ALA A 421 4.86 -7.57 36.26
CA ALA A 421 4.50 -6.24 35.83
C ALA A 421 4.32 -6.21 34.31
N GLN A 422 3.22 -5.61 33.86
CA GLN A 422 2.89 -5.48 32.46
C GLN A 422 2.69 -4.01 32.11
N LEU A 423 3.19 -3.61 30.95
CA LEU A 423 3.03 -2.28 30.38
C LEU A 423 2.23 -2.39 29.07
N TRP A 424 1.21 -1.56 28.94
CA TRP A 424 0.54 -1.30 27.68
C TRP A 424 0.71 0.17 27.33
N THR A 425 0.92 0.44 26.06
CA THR A 425 0.91 1.80 25.52
C THR A 425 -0.29 1.95 24.60
N ARG A 426 -0.89 3.13 24.58
CA ARG A 426 -1.92 3.53 23.61
C ARG A 426 -1.48 4.82 22.97
N GLY A 427 -1.58 4.84 21.64
CA GLY A 427 -0.87 5.80 20.81
C GLY A 427 0.47 5.23 20.36
N LYS A 428 1.08 5.93 19.40
CA LYS A 428 2.36 5.55 18.80
C LYS A 428 3.49 6.29 19.50
N LEU A 429 4.67 5.68 19.62
CA LEU A 429 5.84 6.36 20.16
C LEU A 429 6.37 7.37 19.13
N ARG A 430 5.94 8.63 19.29
CA ARG A 430 6.34 9.77 18.46
C ARG A 430 7.05 10.81 19.30
N SER A 431 8.05 11.43 18.70
CA SER A 431 8.82 12.45 19.41
C SER A 431 7.95 13.66 19.74
N GLY A 432 7.92 14.08 21.01
CA GLY A 432 7.16 15.23 21.46
C GLY A 432 5.65 15.00 21.63
N GLU A 433 5.13 13.81 21.32
CA GLU A 433 3.73 13.45 21.55
C GLU A 433 3.53 12.79 22.92
N GLU A 434 2.32 12.95 23.48
CA GLU A 434 1.90 12.27 24.70
C GLU A 434 1.44 10.85 24.40
N ILE A 435 1.92 9.91 25.19
CA ILE A 435 1.57 8.49 25.09
C ILE A 435 0.84 8.10 26.35
N GLN A 436 -0.32 7.46 26.17
CA GLN A 436 -1.03 6.86 27.28
C GLN A 436 -0.37 5.53 27.62
N MET A 437 -0.02 5.36 28.88
CA MET A 437 0.55 4.13 29.41
C MET A 437 -0.37 3.55 30.45
N ARG A 438 -0.56 2.23 30.44
CA ARG A 438 -1.25 1.46 31.46
C ARG A 438 -0.25 0.52 32.07
N PHE A 439 -0.15 0.53 33.39
CA PHE A 439 0.68 -0.40 34.14
C PHE A 439 -0.24 -1.37 34.88
N GLN A 440 0.13 -2.64 34.93
CA GLN A 440 -0.55 -3.66 35.72
C GLN A 440 0.46 -4.43 36.54
N LEU A 441 0.19 -4.59 37.82
CA LEU A 441 0.99 -5.36 38.78
C LEU A 441 0.11 -6.44 39.41
N LYS A 442 0.68 -7.58 39.80
CA LYS A 442 -0.03 -8.55 40.65
C LYS A 442 -0.25 -7.95 42.04
N ALA A 443 -1.44 -8.10 42.61
CA ALA A 443 -1.72 -7.55 43.93
C ALA A 443 -1.09 -8.42 45.04
N ASP A 444 0.13 -8.10 45.47
CA ASP A 444 0.74 -8.68 46.69
C ASP A 444 0.73 -7.71 47.90
N GLY A 445 0.12 -6.54 47.74
CA GLY A 445 -0.31 -5.67 48.83
C GLY A 445 0.81 -4.83 49.44
N SER A 446 1.08 -3.66 48.86
CA SER A 446 1.68 -2.49 49.56
C SER A 446 1.91 -1.28 48.66
N ALA A 447 2.15 -1.47 47.35
CA ALA A 447 2.45 -0.38 46.43
C ALA A 447 1.18 0.35 45.93
N HIS A 448 0.63 1.26 46.75
CA HIS A 448 -0.48 2.14 46.35
C HIS A 448 -0.04 3.37 45.56
N GLN A 449 1.24 3.71 45.61
CA GLN A 449 1.85 4.82 44.90
C GLN A 449 3.13 4.36 44.23
N ALA A 450 3.42 4.91 43.06
CA ALA A 450 4.68 4.72 42.36
C ALA A 450 5.04 6.00 41.62
N THR A 451 6.29 6.13 41.20
CA THR A 451 6.70 7.18 40.27
C THR A 451 6.97 6.57 38.91
N VAL A 452 6.49 7.22 37.85
CA VAL A 452 6.70 6.81 36.47
C VAL A 452 7.50 7.89 35.75
N GLN A 453 8.49 7.48 34.99
CA GLN A 453 9.32 8.35 34.18
C GLN A 453 9.48 7.77 32.78
N LEU A 454 9.54 8.62 31.75
CA LEU A 454 9.82 8.23 30.36
C LEU A 454 11.07 8.98 29.87
N GLY A 455 12.17 8.25 29.69
CA GLY A 455 13.46 8.87 29.36
C GLY A 455 13.85 9.91 30.41
N ASP A 456 14.19 11.12 29.96
CA ASP A 456 14.56 12.25 30.81
C ASP A 456 13.35 13.11 31.23
N SER A 457 12.11 12.64 31.04
CA SER A 457 10.92 13.36 31.47
C SER A 457 10.90 13.56 32.99
N THR A 458 10.11 14.53 33.47
CA THR A 458 9.82 14.63 34.91
C THR A 458 9.10 13.37 35.38
N ALA A 459 9.50 12.83 36.53
CA ALA A 459 8.82 11.70 37.13
C ALA A 459 7.43 12.14 37.64
N GLU A 460 6.40 11.40 37.28
CA GLU A 460 5.03 11.64 37.73
C GLU A 460 4.63 10.59 38.78
N THR A 461 4.07 11.06 39.89
CA THR A 461 3.52 10.16 40.91
C THR A 461 2.16 9.65 40.47
N VAL A 462 2.03 8.34 40.33
CA VAL A 462 0.79 7.65 39.97
C VAL A 462 0.27 6.82 41.14
N ARG A 463 -1.06 6.69 41.25
CA ARG A 463 -1.72 5.82 42.23
C ARG A 463 -2.26 4.58 41.55
N PHE A 464 -2.04 3.43 42.18
CA PHE A 464 -2.58 2.17 41.70
C PHE A 464 -3.97 1.91 42.31
N GLU A 465 -4.92 1.57 41.44
CA GLU A 465 -6.26 1.15 41.81
C GLU A 465 -6.38 -0.38 41.69
N LYS A 466 -7.13 -1.01 42.59
CA LYS A 466 -7.34 -2.45 42.57
C LYS A 466 -8.42 -2.81 41.55
N ASP A 467 -8.08 -3.66 40.58
CA ASP A 467 -8.95 -4.20 39.55
C ASP A 467 -8.89 -5.74 39.62
N GLY A 468 -9.72 -6.34 40.46
CA GLY A 468 -9.68 -7.78 40.74
C GLY A 468 -8.42 -8.20 41.51
N GLU A 469 -7.63 -9.12 40.93
CA GLU A 469 -6.37 -9.65 41.51
C GLU A 469 -5.14 -8.81 41.11
N VAL A 470 -5.34 -7.70 40.41
CA VAL A 470 -4.25 -6.85 39.90
C VAL A 470 -4.42 -5.39 40.32
N LEU A 471 -3.30 -4.69 40.38
CA LEU A 471 -3.23 -3.25 40.59
C LEU A 471 -2.99 -2.58 39.23
N VAL A 472 -3.82 -1.60 38.88
CA VAL A 472 -3.76 -0.90 37.58
C VAL A 472 -3.59 0.60 37.80
N THR A 473 -2.79 1.23 36.95
CA THR A 473 -2.75 2.69 36.84
C THR A 473 -2.51 3.13 35.41
N THR A 474 -2.82 4.39 35.12
CA THR A 474 -2.56 5.00 33.82
C THR A 474 -1.80 6.31 33.97
N ALA A 475 -0.81 6.53 33.09
CA ALA A 475 -0.04 7.76 33.02
C ALA A 475 -0.08 8.32 31.59
N LYS A 476 0.09 9.64 31.44
CA LYS A 476 0.33 10.28 30.15
C LYS A 476 1.71 10.89 30.18
N LEU A 477 2.64 10.32 29.42
CA LEU A 477 4.01 10.77 29.41
C LEU A 477 4.38 11.22 28.00
N ARG A 478 5.14 12.31 27.90
CA ARG A 478 5.62 12.85 26.63
C ARG A 478 6.93 12.19 26.25
N ALA A 479 6.99 11.58 25.07
CA ALA A 479 8.20 10.93 24.60
C ALA A 479 9.24 11.95 24.14
N ASP A 480 10.49 11.70 24.50
CA ASP A 480 11.64 12.49 24.08
C ASP A 480 12.27 11.90 22.79
N HIS A 481 13.17 12.66 22.16
CA HIS A 481 13.93 12.30 20.96
C HIS A 481 14.95 11.16 21.19
N THR A 482 15.25 10.80 22.44
CA THR A 482 16.31 9.86 22.83
C THR A 482 15.79 8.43 23.07
N ASP A 483 16.64 7.53 23.58
CA ASP A 483 16.25 6.16 23.92
C ASP A 483 15.19 6.19 25.03
N ASN A 484 13.92 5.99 24.67
CA ASN A 484 12.81 6.09 25.62
C ASN A 484 12.77 4.83 26.49
N GLN A 485 13.12 5.01 27.76
CA GLN A 485 12.98 3.99 28.80
C GLN A 485 11.87 4.42 29.75
N VAL A 486 10.85 3.58 29.89
CA VAL A 486 9.83 3.75 30.94
C VAL A 486 10.40 3.16 32.22
N ILE A 487 10.48 3.98 33.27
CA ILE A 487 10.94 3.57 34.58
C ILE A 487 9.76 3.69 35.54
N LEU A 488 9.30 2.56 36.09
CA LEU A 488 8.36 2.52 37.21
C LEU A 488 9.16 2.24 38.48
N THR A 489 9.14 3.19 39.42
CA THR A 489 9.77 3.03 40.72
C THR A 489 8.71 2.75 41.77
N LEU A 490 8.76 1.56 42.34
CA LEU A 490 7.88 1.12 43.41
C LEU A 490 8.58 1.38 44.76
N PRO A 491 7.93 2.10 45.69
CA PRO A 491 8.40 2.21 47.06
C PRO A 491 8.21 0.86 47.74
N ASP A 492 9.30 0.19 48.10
CA ASP A 492 9.24 -1.03 48.91
C ASP A 492 9.01 -0.67 50.37
N LEU A 493 8.28 -1.50 51.11
CA LEU A 493 8.06 -1.37 52.56
C LEU A 493 9.33 -1.68 53.39
N GLY A 494 10.49 -1.86 52.76
CA GLY A 494 11.78 -2.08 53.42
C GLY A 494 12.97 -1.56 52.63
N THR A 495 13.46 -0.36 52.93
CA THR A 495 14.78 0.23 52.60
C THR A 495 15.35 0.18 51.17
N LYS A 496 14.77 -0.53 50.19
CA LYS A 496 15.26 -0.63 48.81
C LYS A 496 14.16 -0.33 47.79
N GLU A 497 14.32 0.70 46.97
CA GLU A 497 13.42 0.96 45.84
C GLU A 497 13.50 -0.17 44.79
N THR A 498 12.35 -0.64 44.32
CA THR A 498 12.29 -1.57 43.18
C THR A 498 12.04 -0.78 41.90
N ARG A 499 12.96 -0.86 40.93
CA ARG A 499 12.85 -0.19 39.62
C ARG A 499 12.57 -1.19 38.53
N LEU A 500 11.45 -0.99 37.83
CA LEU A 500 11.07 -1.75 36.65
C LEU A 500 11.31 -0.89 35.42
N ILE A 501 12.07 -1.41 34.45
CA ILE A 501 12.51 -0.65 33.28
C ILE A 501 12.01 -1.33 32.00
N TRP A 502 11.20 -0.61 31.22
CA TRP A 502 10.81 -1.02 29.87
C TRP A 502 11.54 -0.16 28.84
N ARG A 503 12.38 -0.78 28.00
CA ARG A 503 13.01 -0.08 26.88
C ARG A 503 12.06 -0.07 25.68
N LEU A 504 11.46 1.09 25.42
CA LEU A 504 10.63 1.31 24.24
C LEU A 504 11.51 1.56 23.00
N GLY A 505 12.71 2.10 23.18
CA GLY A 505 13.65 2.42 22.12
C GLY A 505 13.49 3.86 21.64
N ARG A 506 14.20 4.21 20.56
CA ARG A 506 14.08 5.55 19.94
C ARG A 506 12.72 5.71 19.25
N PRO A 507 12.04 6.88 19.39
CA PRO A 507 10.86 7.16 18.59
C PRO A 507 11.24 7.16 17.12
N VAL A 508 10.30 6.70 16.31
CA VAL A 508 10.39 6.91 14.88
C VAL A 508 9.70 8.24 14.59
N LEU A 509 10.29 9.08 13.72
CA LEU A 509 9.88 10.47 13.54
C LEU A 509 8.39 10.59 13.14
#